data_AF-A0A2V6J5U1-F1
#
_entry.id   AF-A0A2V6J5U1-F1
#
_cell.length_a   1.000
_cell.length_b   1.000
_cell.length_c   1.000
_cell.angle_alpha   90.00
_cell.angle_beta   90.00
_cell.angle_gamma   90.00
#
_symmetry.space_group_name_H-M   'P 1'
#
loop_
_entity.id
_entity.type
_entity.pdbx_description
1 polymer ?
#
loop_
_entity_poly.entity_id
_entity_poly.type
_entity_poly.pdbx_seq_one_letter_code
_entity_poly.pdbx_strand_id
1 'polypeptide(L)'
;MVHPRTWRRPRTGCFAGCNRSGQGYMRAAGSPSAVAAYETMNSEIDTRPILSAIKVPTLIMNRTGDPAVSVEGARDMAKRIPGARFIEYPGDTHSIMAIEPEKIIGDIQEFVTGIRQEVIDDRVLATILFVDIADSTKMLSELGDRVWKEKLESYYRLARSQFGHYRGRETNTAGDGIMASFDGPARAVRCASAIASQVKQLGLDVRAGVHTGEVQVMGDNIGGIAVHIASRVQNESAPGEVLVSSTTKDLIAGSGISFEPRGERDLKGVPGTWHLYAVVNQ
;
A
#
# COMPACT_ATOMS: atom_id res chain seq x y z
N MET A 1 -51.03 11.30 6.19
CA MET A 1 -50.52 12.57 6.74
C MET A 1 -49.16 12.28 7.37
N VAL A 2 -48.09 12.37 6.58
CA VAL A 2 -46.71 12.03 6.99
C VAL A 2 -45.92 13.35 7.07
N HIS A 3 -45.28 13.57 8.21
CA HIS A 3 -44.69 14.84 8.62
C HIS A 3 -43.60 15.37 7.67
N PRO A 4 -43.52 16.69 7.36
CA PRO A 4 -42.50 17.27 6.47
C PRO A 4 -41.10 17.42 7.12
N ARG A 5 -40.84 16.78 8.27
CA ARG A 5 -39.72 17.12 9.17
C ARG A 5 -38.51 16.17 9.11
N THR A 6 -38.42 15.28 8.13
CA THR A 6 -37.28 14.34 8.03
C THR A 6 -36.06 14.88 7.30
N TRP A 7 -36.18 15.98 6.55
CA TRP A 7 -35.03 16.72 6.01
C TRP A 7 -34.55 17.74 7.05
N ARG A 8 -33.72 17.28 8.00
CA ARG A 8 -32.94 18.18 8.85
C ARG A 8 -32.04 19.03 7.93
N ARG A 9 -31.96 20.35 8.20
CA ARG A 9 -30.89 21.22 7.70
C ARG A 9 -29.53 20.50 7.86
N PRO A 10 -28.60 20.60 6.90
CA PRO A 10 -27.24 20.09 7.08
C PRO A 10 -26.71 20.59 8.42
N ARG A 11 -26.27 19.67 9.30
CA ARG A 11 -25.77 20.04 10.63
C ARG A 11 -24.44 20.80 10.56
N THR A 12 -23.82 20.81 9.39
CA THR A 12 -22.66 21.56 8.96
C THR A 12 -22.72 21.60 7.44
N GLY A 13 -22.32 22.70 6.80
CA GLY A 13 -22.32 22.81 5.33
C GLY A 13 -21.46 21.74 4.66
N CYS A 14 -21.42 21.76 3.33
CA CYS A 14 -20.69 20.87 2.41
C CYS A 14 -19.16 20.76 2.67
N PHE A 15 -18.69 21.42 3.73
CA PHE A 15 -17.34 21.87 3.98
C PHE A 15 -16.76 21.41 5.33
N ALA A 16 -17.57 20.75 6.18
CA ALA A 16 -17.09 20.14 7.42
C ALA A 16 -16.43 18.77 7.13
N GLY A 17 -15.14 18.81 6.80
CA GLY A 17 -14.34 17.63 6.49
C GLY A 17 -13.09 17.91 5.65
N CYS A 18 -12.94 19.13 5.11
CA CYS A 18 -11.79 19.49 4.28
C CYS A 18 -10.51 19.67 5.12
N ASN A 19 -9.43 19.01 4.71
CA ASN A 19 -8.08 19.22 5.22
C ASN A 19 -7.58 20.66 4.91
N ARG A 20 -6.39 21.01 5.44
CA ARG A 20 -5.81 22.38 5.32
C ARG A 20 -5.71 22.88 3.87
N SER A 21 -5.43 21.99 2.92
CA SER A 21 -5.39 22.31 1.49
C SER A 21 -6.78 22.59 0.91
N GLY A 22 -7.81 21.84 1.31
CA GLY A 22 -9.18 22.10 0.89
C GLY A 22 -9.71 23.43 1.38
N GLN A 23 -9.36 23.83 2.62
CA GLN A 23 -9.71 25.17 3.15
C GLN A 23 -9.05 26.31 2.36
N GLY A 24 -7.81 26.11 1.89
CA GLY A 24 -7.11 27.06 1.02
C GLY A 24 -7.78 27.21 -0.35
N TYR A 25 -8.12 26.10 -1.00
CA TYR A 25 -8.86 26.08 -2.27
C TYR A 25 -10.22 26.81 -2.16
N MET A 26 -10.95 26.58 -1.06
CA MET A 26 -12.27 27.19 -0.86
C MET A 26 -12.23 28.69 -0.61
N ARG A 27 -11.25 29.18 0.18
CA ARG A 27 -11.03 30.62 0.33
C ARG A 27 -10.61 31.30 -0.98
N ALA A 28 -9.97 30.56 -1.87
CA ALA A 28 -9.69 31.03 -3.22
C ALA A 28 -10.92 30.98 -4.15
N ALA A 29 -11.89 30.11 -3.87
CA ALA A 29 -13.11 29.94 -4.67
C ALA A 29 -14.24 30.93 -4.34
N GLY A 30 -14.34 31.42 -3.10
CA GLY A 30 -15.36 32.41 -2.73
C GLY A 30 -15.28 32.89 -1.28
N SER A 31 -15.92 34.02 -0.98
CA SER A 31 -16.05 34.49 0.39
C SER A 31 -17.00 33.57 1.19
N PRO A 32 -16.88 33.51 2.52
CA PRO A 32 -17.80 32.71 3.35
C PRO A 32 -19.28 33.04 3.13
N SER A 33 -19.62 34.30 2.88
CA SER A 33 -21.00 34.72 2.59
C SER A 33 -21.46 34.27 1.21
N ALA A 34 -20.60 34.31 0.19
CA ALA A 34 -20.92 33.80 -1.14
C ALA A 34 -21.16 32.29 -1.12
N VAL A 35 -20.33 31.56 -0.37
CA VAL A 35 -20.48 30.10 -0.19
C VAL A 35 -21.79 29.77 0.53
N ALA A 36 -22.13 30.47 1.61
CA ALA A 36 -23.39 30.26 2.33
C ALA A 36 -24.64 30.57 1.47
N ALA A 37 -24.57 31.63 0.66
CA ALA A 37 -25.63 31.97 -0.28
C ALA A 37 -25.80 30.89 -1.37
N TYR A 38 -24.69 30.37 -1.90
CA TYR A 38 -24.69 29.27 -2.86
C TYR A 38 -25.29 27.98 -2.30
N GLU A 39 -24.93 27.60 -1.06
CA GLU A 39 -25.54 26.45 -0.39
C GLU A 39 -27.04 26.62 -0.16
N THR A 40 -27.47 27.82 0.23
CA THR A 40 -28.89 28.13 0.43
C THR A 40 -29.66 27.98 -0.88
N MET A 41 -29.17 28.60 -1.96
CA MET A 41 -29.74 28.48 -3.29
C MET A 41 -29.85 27.01 -3.73
N ASN A 42 -28.79 26.22 -3.58
CA ASN A 42 -28.81 24.80 -3.95
C ASN A 42 -29.81 23.99 -3.13
N SER A 43 -30.01 24.34 -1.85
CA SER A 43 -30.98 23.65 -0.99
C SER A 43 -32.44 23.90 -1.38
N GLU A 44 -32.72 24.95 -2.16
CA GLU A 44 -34.06 25.27 -2.67
C GLU A 44 -34.40 24.54 -3.96
N ILE A 45 -33.43 23.90 -4.61
CA ILE A 45 -33.64 23.16 -5.86
C ILE A 45 -34.33 21.81 -5.56
N ASP A 46 -35.57 21.69 -6.01
CA ASP A 46 -36.33 20.44 -5.93
C ASP A 46 -36.48 19.77 -7.30
N THR A 47 -35.72 18.70 -7.52
CA THR A 47 -35.77 17.91 -8.76
C THR A 47 -36.78 16.76 -8.70
N ARG A 48 -37.42 16.46 -7.56
CA ARG A 48 -38.30 15.29 -7.39
C ARG A 48 -39.42 15.20 -8.44
N PRO A 49 -40.07 16.29 -8.89
CA PRO A 49 -41.13 16.21 -9.89
C PRO A 49 -40.65 15.72 -11.26
N ILE A 50 -39.36 15.86 -11.58
CA ILE A 50 -38.80 15.57 -12.90
C ILE A 50 -37.97 14.29 -12.97
N LEU A 51 -37.65 13.65 -11.83
CA LEU A 51 -36.79 12.45 -11.80
C LEU A 51 -37.33 11.29 -12.64
N SER A 52 -38.66 11.14 -12.72
CA SER A 52 -39.30 10.08 -13.51
C SER A 52 -39.15 10.28 -15.03
N ALA A 53 -38.77 11.49 -15.47
CA ALA A 53 -38.52 11.81 -16.87
C ALA A 53 -37.17 11.27 -17.36
N ILE A 54 -36.25 10.89 -16.46
CA ILE A 54 -34.96 10.28 -16.81
C ILE A 54 -35.20 8.85 -17.32
N LYS A 55 -34.87 8.59 -18.58
CA LYS A 55 -35.07 7.29 -19.26
C LYS A 55 -33.78 6.55 -19.62
N VAL A 56 -32.63 7.17 -19.40
CA VAL A 56 -31.32 6.55 -19.67
C VAL A 56 -30.86 5.76 -18.44
N PRO A 57 -30.01 4.72 -18.62
CA PRO A 57 -29.36 4.05 -17.50
C PRO A 57 -28.74 5.09 -16.57
N THR A 58 -29.02 4.98 -15.27
CA THR A 58 -28.55 5.94 -14.27
C THR A 58 -27.88 5.20 -13.10
N LEU A 59 -26.67 5.61 -12.76
CA LEU A 59 -25.96 5.17 -11.56
C LEU A 59 -25.97 6.29 -10.53
N ILE A 60 -26.44 5.99 -9.32
CA ILE A 60 -26.41 6.87 -8.17
C ILE A 60 -25.42 6.29 -7.17
N MET A 61 -24.53 7.13 -6.67
CA MET A 61 -23.47 6.76 -5.74
C MET A 61 -23.51 7.73 -4.56
N ASN A 62 -23.52 7.23 -3.33
CA ASN A 62 -23.50 8.08 -2.13
C ASN A 62 -22.73 7.42 -0.99
N ARG A 63 -22.07 8.23 -0.15
CA ARG A 63 -21.45 7.74 1.09
C ARG A 63 -22.48 7.71 2.22
N THR A 64 -22.40 6.73 3.12
CA THR A 64 -23.37 6.58 4.22
C THR A 64 -23.28 7.70 5.26
N GLY A 65 -22.11 8.30 5.45
CA GLY A 65 -21.84 9.37 6.40
C GLY A 65 -21.56 10.73 5.77
N ASP A 66 -21.96 10.95 4.51
CA ASP A 66 -21.71 12.21 3.80
C ASP A 66 -22.27 13.42 4.60
N PRO A 67 -21.43 14.43 4.91
CA PRO A 67 -21.84 15.57 5.73
C PRO A 67 -22.70 16.60 4.97
N ALA A 68 -22.72 16.55 3.64
CA ALA A 68 -23.37 17.52 2.77
C ALA A 68 -24.71 17.04 2.23
N VAL A 69 -24.77 15.77 1.81
CA VAL A 69 -25.95 15.16 1.17
C VAL A 69 -26.37 13.88 1.88
N SER A 70 -27.66 13.73 2.17
CA SER A 70 -28.15 12.55 2.91
C SER A 70 -28.21 11.31 2.03
N VAL A 71 -27.73 10.17 2.56
CA VAL A 71 -27.87 8.87 1.89
C VAL A 71 -29.34 8.49 1.70
N GLU A 72 -30.23 8.90 2.61
CA GLU A 72 -31.68 8.73 2.46
C GLU A 72 -32.23 9.50 1.25
N GLY A 73 -31.72 10.70 0.99
CA GLY A 73 -32.08 11.49 -0.19
C GLY A 73 -31.64 10.78 -1.49
N ALA A 74 -30.43 10.23 -1.51
CA ALA A 74 -29.94 9.44 -2.64
C ALA A 74 -30.77 8.16 -2.88
N ARG A 75 -31.17 7.47 -1.79
CA ARG A 75 -32.10 6.32 -1.87
C ARG A 75 -33.46 6.70 -2.46
N ASP A 76 -34.04 7.82 -2.03
CA ASP A 76 -35.33 8.30 -2.56
C ASP A 76 -35.21 8.67 -4.04
N MET A 77 -34.12 9.33 -4.44
CA MET A 77 -33.82 9.64 -5.84
C MET A 77 -33.73 8.38 -6.69
N ALA A 78 -33.02 7.34 -6.23
CA ALA A 78 -32.90 6.07 -6.92
C ALA A 78 -34.24 5.37 -7.12
N LYS A 79 -35.17 5.46 -6.16
CA LYS A 79 -36.51 4.91 -6.29
C LYS A 79 -37.37 5.64 -7.32
N ARG A 80 -37.09 6.92 -7.59
CA ARG A 80 -37.88 7.77 -8.50
C ARG A 80 -37.40 7.73 -9.94
N ILE A 81 -36.14 7.38 -10.17
CA ILE A 81 -35.58 7.24 -11.52
C ILE A 81 -35.78 5.79 -11.99
N PRO A 82 -36.56 5.54 -13.06
CA PRO A 82 -36.78 4.20 -13.57
C PRO A 82 -35.47 3.50 -13.96
N GLY A 83 -35.23 2.31 -13.41
CA GLY A 83 -34.04 1.51 -13.73
C GLY A 83 -32.73 2.04 -13.17
N ALA A 84 -32.75 3.02 -12.25
CA ALA A 84 -31.54 3.47 -11.60
C ALA A 84 -30.90 2.39 -10.73
N ARG A 85 -29.58 2.26 -10.82
CA ARG A 85 -28.75 1.48 -9.90
C ARG A 85 -28.26 2.42 -8.80
N PHE A 86 -28.35 1.98 -7.55
CA PHE A 86 -27.86 2.73 -6.41
C PHE A 86 -26.80 1.93 -5.67
N ILE A 87 -25.65 2.56 -5.38
CA ILE A 87 -24.56 1.97 -4.61
C ILE A 87 -24.25 2.87 -3.41
N GLU A 88 -24.26 2.25 -2.24
CA GLU A 88 -23.84 2.88 -0.99
C GLU A 88 -22.40 2.54 -0.68
N TYR A 89 -21.62 3.56 -0.32
CA TYR A 89 -20.23 3.41 0.08
C TYR A 89 -20.05 3.82 1.54
N PRO A 90 -19.31 3.08 2.37
CA PRO A 90 -18.97 3.53 3.72
C PRO A 90 -18.09 4.79 3.71
N GLY A 91 -18.25 5.70 4.66
CA GLY A 91 -17.35 6.86 4.83
C GLY A 91 -18.09 8.16 5.15
N ASP A 92 -17.35 9.15 5.62
CA ASP A 92 -17.83 10.39 6.24
C ASP A 92 -17.37 11.67 5.48
N THR A 93 -17.18 11.54 4.17
CA THR A 93 -16.72 12.63 3.29
C THR A 93 -17.68 12.84 2.12
N HIS A 94 -17.80 14.09 1.68
CA HIS A 94 -18.60 14.44 0.50
C HIS A 94 -17.87 14.12 -0.82
N SER A 95 -16.53 14.07 -0.81
CA SER A 95 -15.77 13.70 -2.00
C SER A 95 -15.83 12.19 -2.20
N ILE A 96 -16.66 11.74 -3.14
CA ILE A 96 -16.88 10.30 -3.39
C ILE A 96 -15.55 9.58 -3.66
N MET A 97 -14.64 10.20 -4.42
CA MET A 97 -13.33 9.67 -4.83
C MET A 97 -12.26 9.69 -3.74
N ALA A 98 -12.52 10.25 -2.55
CA ALA A 98 -11.49 10.40 -1.52
C ALA A 98 -11.13 9.09 -0.79
N ILE A 99 -11.97 8.05 -0.91
CA ILE A 99 -11.80 6.76 -0.24
C ILE A 99 -12.01 5.66 -1.28
N GLU A 100 -11.09 4.69 -1.38
CA GLU A 100 -11.20 3.56 -2.33
C GLU A 100 -11.57 3.98 -3.78
N PRO A 101 -10.83 4.92 -4.41
CA PRO A 101 -11.16 5.40 -5.75
C PRO A 101 -11.21 4.27 -6.78
N GLU A 102 -10.40 3.22 -6.62
CA GLU A 102 -10.35 2.05 -7.51
C GLU A 102 -11.68 1.29 -7.50
N LYS A 103 -12.31 1.14 -6.33
CA LYS A 103 -13.62 0.50 -6.19
C LYS A 103 -14.70 1.30 -6.91
N ILE A 104 -14.70 2.62 -6.73
CA ILE A 104 -15.66 3.51 -7.40
C ILE A 104 -15.48 3.47 -8.91
N ILE A 105 -14.24 3.53 -9.39
CA ILE A 105 -13.92 3.41 -10.81
C ILE A 105 -14.41 2.07 -11.34
N GLY A 106 -14.18 0.98 -10.61
CA GLY A 106 -14.68 -0.35 -10.96
C GLY A 106 -16.19 -0.43 -11.07
N ASP A 107 -16.93 0.14 -10.12
CA ASP A 107 -18.39 0.17 -10.13
C ASP A 107 -18.94 1.07 -11.27
N ILE A 108 -18.27 2.19 -11.58
CA ILE A 108 -18.59 3.04 -12.74
C ILE A 108 -18.34 2.29 -14.05
N GLN A 109 -17.20 1.61 -14.16
CA GLN A 109 -16.82 0.85 -15.35
C GLN A 109 -17.79 -0.31 -15.57
N GLU A 110 -18.14 -1.07 -14.53
CA GLU A 110 -19.12 -2.14 -14.60
C GLU A 110 -20.47 -1.59 -15.09
N PHE A 111 -20.89 -0.44 -14.56
CA PHE A 111 -22.13 0.20 -14.98
C PHE A 111 -22.12 0.66 -16.45
N VAL A 112 -21.02 1.25 -16.91
CA VAL A 112 -20.90 1.78 -18.28
C VAL A 112 -20.71 0.67 -19.32
N THR A 113 -19.92 -0.36 -18.99
CA THR A 113 -19.46 -1.37 -19.95
C THR A 113 -20.18 -2.71 -19.83
N GLY A 114 -20.86 -2.96 -18.70
CA GLY A 114 -21.40 -4.27 -18.35
C GLY A 114 -20.34 -5.30 -17.95
N ILE A 115 -19.05 -4.93 -17.99
CA ILE A 115 -17.92 -5.79 -17.67
C ILE A 115 -17.34 -5.32 -16.34
N ARG A 116 -17.42 -6.17 -15.32
CA ARG A 116 -16.58 -6.01 -14.14
C ARG A 116 -15.19 -6.50 -14.53
N GLN A 117 -14.25 -5.59 -14.74
CA GLN A 117 -12.85 -6.00 -14.74
C GLN A 117 -12.59 -6.52 -13.32
N GLU A 118 -12.32 -7.82 -13.19
CA GLU A 118 -11.58 -8.26 -12.02
C GLU A 118 -10.35 -7.37 -11.96
N VAL A 119 -10.11 -6.74 -10.80
CA VAL A 119 -8.81 -6.15 -10.54
C VAL A 119 -7.86 -7.32 -10.70
N ILE A 120 -7.20 -7.42 -11.85
CA ILE A 120 -6.05 -8.28 -12.00
C ILE A 120 -5.12 -7.72 -10.93
N ASP A 121 -4.96 -8.46 -9.83
CA ASP A 121 -3.92 -8.17 -8.84
C ASP A 121 -2.70 -7.78 -9.64
N ASP A 122 -2.21 -6.54 -9.50
CA ASP A 122 -1.06 -6.07 -10.28
C ASP A 122 0.14 -6.89 -9.82
N ARG A 123 0.30 -8.04 -10.47
CA ARG A 123 1.21 -9.12 -10.10
C ARG A 123 2.41 -9.00 -10.99
N VAL A 124 3.53 -8.76 -10.34
CA VAL A 124 4.81 -8.60 -11.03
C VAL A 124 5.79 -9.60 -10.44
N LEU A 125 6.70 -10.08 -11.28
CA LEU A 125 7.87 -10.79 -10.79
C LEU A 125 8.82 -9.77 -10.16
N ALA A 126 9.16 -9.95 -8.90
CA ALA A 126 10.11 -9.11 -8.19
C ALA A 126 11.10 -9.96 -7.40
N THR A 127 12.29 -9.40 -7.16
CA THR A 127 13.24 -9.94 -6.19
C THR A 127 13.16 -9.14 -4.90
N ILE A 128 12.94 -9.85 -3.79
CA ILE A 128 12.79 -9.28 -2.46
C ILE A 128 14.06 -9.58 -1.67
N LEU A 129 14.64 -8.53 -1.08
CA LEU A 129 15.73 -8.58 -0.12
C LEU A 129 15.19 -8.23 1.27
N PHE A 130 15.43 -9.10 2.24
CA PHE A 130 15.32 -8.79 3.66
C PHE A 130 16.71 -8.72 4.28
N VAL A 131 16.96 -7.70 5.10
CA VAL A 131 18.19 -7.57 5.91
C VAL A 131 17.82 -7.17 7.33
N ASP A 132 18.37 -7.89 8.30
CA ASP A 132 18.18 -7.65 9.72
C ASP A 132 19.53 -7.67 10.47
N ILE A 133 19.65 -6.87 11.54
CA ILE A 133 20.86 -6.85 12.37
C ILE A 133 20.91 -8.13 13.22
N ALA A 134 22.01 -8.87 13.13
CA ALA A 134 22.24 -10.04 13.97
C ALA A 134 22.37 -9.62 15.45
N ASP A 135 21.79 -10.41 16.36
CA ASP A 135 21.88 -10.22 17.81
C ASP A 135 21.49 -8.81 18.30
N SER A 136 20.58 -8.12 17.60
CA SER A 136 20.15 -6.75 17.88
C SER A 136 19.68 -6.53 19.33
N THR A 137 18.89 -7.46 19.88
CA THR A 137 18.40 -7.41 21.28
C THR A 137 19.54 -7.51 22.31
N LYS A 138 20.52 -8.36 22.04
CA LYS A 138 21.70 -8.52 22.91
C LYS A 138 22.53 -7.23 22.89
N MET A 139 22.77 -6.68 21.71
CA MET A 139 23.52 -5.43 21.56
C MET A 139 22.83 -4.22 22.17
N LEU A 140 21.50 -4.13 22.06
CA LEU A 140 20.71 -3.12 22.77
C LEU A 140 20.95 -3.21 24.29
N SER A 141 20.94 -4.42 24.85
CA SER A 141 21.11 -4.65 26.28
C SER A 141 22.53 -4.32 26.78
N GLU A 142 23.56 -4.53 25.95
CA GLU A 142 24.96 -4.30 26.30
C GLU A 142 25.40 -2.83 26.10
N LEU A 143 24.90 -2.16 25.05
CA LEU A 143 25.33 -0.80 24.67
C LEU A 143 24.47 0.31 25.26
N GLY A 144 23.24 -0.01 25.67
CA GLY A 144 22.23 0.95 26.09
C GLY A 144 21.65 1.79 24.94
N ASP A 145 20.52 2.43 25.22
CA ASP A 145 19.64 3.03 24.19
C ASP A 145 20.33 4.07 23.30
N ARG A 146 21.18 4.93 23.87
CA ARG A 146 21.81 6.04 23.13
C ARG A 146 22.79 5.54 22.07
N VAL A 147 23.73 4.68 22.47
CA VAL A 147 24.77 4.14 21.57
C VAL A 147 24.12 3.22 20.53
N TRP A 148 23.12 2.43 20.94
CA TRP A 148 22.34 1.62 20.02
C TRP A 148 21.63 2.46 18.95
N LYS A 149 20.98 3.56 19.35
CA LYS A 149 20.31 4.46 18.41
C LYS A 149 21.27 5.05 17.37
N GLU A 150 22.46 5.49 17.77
CA GLU A 150 23.48 6.02 16.86
C GLU A 150 23.97 4.96 15.85
N LYS A 151 24.16 3.71 16.30
CA LYS A 151 24.48 2.58 15.42
C LYS A 151 23.34 2.27 14.45
N LEU A 152 22.10 2.26 14.94
CA LEU A 152 20.92 1.96 14.15
C LEU A 152 20.69 3.02 13.04
N GLU A 153 20.86 4.30 13.35
CA GLU A 153 20.79 5.38 12.36
C GLU A 153 21.90 5.25 11.30
N SER A 154 23.10 4.86 11.70
CA SER A 154 24.22 4.62 10.78
C SER A 154 23.97 3.41 9.87
N TYR A 155 23.40 2.34 10.41
CA TYR A 155 22.97 1.16 9.67
C TYR A 155 21.91 1.52 8.62
N TYR A 156 20.83 2.20 9.00
CA TYR A 156 19.77 2.58 8.07
C TYR A 156 20.28 3.47 6.94
N ARG A 157 21.18 4.43 7.25
CA ARG A 157 21.79 5.30 6.25
C ARG A 157 22.64 4.50 5.26
N LEU A 158 23.45 3.57 5.75
CA LEU A 158 24.27 2.68 4.93
C LEU A 158 23.40 1.82 4.02
N ALA A 159 22.39 1.17 4.57
CA ALA A 159 21.54 0.27 3.80
C ALA A 159 20.73 1.02 2.73
N ARG A 160 20.15 2.18 3.05
CA ARG A 160 19.45 3.03 2.08
C ARG A 160 20.36 3.53 0.96
N SER A 161 21.62 3.83 1.28
CA SER A 161 22.63 4.16 0.26
C SER A 161 22.86 2.99 -0.71
N GLN A 162 22.96 1.76 -0.19
CA GLN A 162 23.09 0.56 -1.02
C GLN A 162 21.82 0.29 -1.84
N PHE A 163 20.63 0.46 -1.27
CA PHE A 163 19.37 0.35 -2.03
C PHE A 163 19.36 1.33 -3.20
N GLY A 164 19.69 2.61 -2.97
CA GLY A 164 19.80 3.59 -4.04
C GLY A 164 20.83 3.21 -5.11
N HIS A 165 22.04 2.77 -4.70
CA HIS A 165 23.12 2.38 -5.62
C HIS A 165 22.72 1.21 -6.53
N TYR A 166 22.07 0.19 -5.98
CA TYR A 166 21.63 -1.00 -6.70
C TYR A 166 20.21 -0.89 -7.26
N ARG A 167 19.62 0.31 -7.30
CA ARG A 167 18.26 0.57 -7.82
C ARG A 167 17.17 -0.25 -7.13
N GLY A 168 17.35 -0.53 -5.84
CA GLY A 168 16.32 -1.12 -4.99
C GLY A 168 15.32 -0.07 -4.53
N ARG A 169 14.05 -0.48 -4.41
CA ARG A 169 12.99 0.33 -3.80
C ARG A 169 12.71 -0.19 -2.41
N GLU A 170 13.02 0.62 -1.38
CA GLU A 170 12.61 0.34 0.00
C GLU A 170 11.08 0.28 0.07
N THR A 171 10.56 -0.74 0.73
CA THR A 171 9.12 -0.96 0.92
C THR A 171 8.80 -0.83 2.41
N ASN A 172 7.60 -0.37 2.79
CA ASN A 172 7.29 -0.18 4.22
C ASN A 172 7.40 -1.51 4.98
N THR A 173 8.25 -1.51 6.01
CA THR A 173 8.49 -2.66 6.87
C THR A 173 7.57 -2.64 8.08
N ALA A 174 6.90 -3.76 8.33
CA ALA A 174 6.35 -4.08 9.65
C ALA A 174 7.40 -4.93 10.38
N GLY A 175 8.20 -4.30 11.25
CA GLY A 175 9.26 -4.98 12.03
C GLY A 175 10.54 -4.16 12.19
N ASP A 176 11.59 -4.82 12.66
CA ASP A 176 12.95 -4.33 12.92
C ASP A 176 13.93 -4.54 11.74
N GLY A 177 13.62 -5.44 10.81
CA GLY A 177 14.34 -5.60 9.56
C GLY A 177 14.02 -4.53 8.51
N ILE A 178 14.92 -4.33 7.56
CA ILE A 178 14.69 -3.53 6.34
C ILE A 178 14.41 -4.45 5.16
N MET A 179 13.54 -3.97 4.26
CA MET A 179 13.15 -4.70 3.06
C MET A 179 13.22 -3.80 1.85
N ALA A 180 13.71 -4.36 0.74
CA ALA A 180 13.69 -3.70 -0.54
C ALA A 180 13.30 -4.66 -1.66
N SER A 181 12.62 -4.13 -2.67
CA SER A 181 12.26 -4.82 -3.90
C SER A 181 13.19 -4.39 -5.03
N PHE A 182 13.50 -5.33 -5.91
CA PHE A 182 14.35 -5.15 -7.08
C PHE A 182 13.67 -5.80 -8.28
N ASP A 183 13.81 -5.16 -9.44
CA ASP A 183 13.43 -5.65 -10.77
C ASP A 183 14.49 -6.61 -11.37
N GLY A 184 15.50 -7.00 -10.60
CA GLY A 184 16.57 -7.88 -11.07
C GLY A 184 17.29 -8.62 -9.93
N PRO A 185 17.35 -9.96 -9.95
CA PRO A 185 17.88 -10.74 -8.83
C PRO A 185 19.37 -10.52 -8.56
N ALA A 186 20.18 -10.34 -9.61
CA ALA A 186 21.62 -10.10 -9.44
C ALA A 186 21.90 -8.77 -8.71
N ARG A 187 21.04 -7.74 -8.89
CA ARG A 187 21.17 -6.46 -8.18
C ARG A 187 20.86 -6.63 -6.70
N ALA A 188 19.79 -7.36 -6.37
CA ALA A 188 19.42 -7.63 -4.99
C ALA A 188 20.53 -8.38 -4.24
N VAL A 189 21.11 -9.42 -4.87
CA VAL A 189 22.20 -10.20 -4.26
C VAL A 189 23.45 -9.35 -4.06
N ARG A 190 23.86 -8.54 -5.04
CA ARG A 190 25.00 -7.63 -4.90
C ARG A 190 24.77 -6.57 -3.82
N CYS A 191 23.55 -6.04 -3.74
CA CYS A 191 23.14 -5.12 -2.69
C CYS A 191 23.27 -5.77 -1.31
N ALA A 192 22.77 -7.00 -1.15
CA ALA A 192 22.86 -7.75 0.09
C ALA A 192 24.32 -7.97 0.52
N SER A 193 25.17 -8.44 -0.39
CA SER A 193 26.61 -8.63 -0.13
C SER A 193 27.30 -7.33 0.24
N ALA A 194 26.97 -6.22 -0.43
CA ALA A 194 27.55 -4.91 -0.14
C ALA A 194 27.15 -4.40 1.25
N ILE A 195 25.88 -4.60 1.66
CA ILE A 195 25.41 -4.27 3.01
C ILE A 195 26.15 -5.14 4.04
N ALA A 196 26.17 -6.46 3.84
CA ALA A 196 26.82 -7.40 4.74
C ALA A 196 28.32 -7.13 4.93
N SER A 197 29.01 -6.67 3.87
CA SER A 197 30.43 -6.30 3.95
C SER A 197 30.66 -4.96 4.66
N GLN A 198 29.88 -3.93 4.33
CA GLN A 198 30.15 -2.57 4.84
C GLN A 198 29.68 -2.39 6.28
N VAL A 199 28.62 -3.09 6.70
CA VAL A 199 28.08 -2.97 8.05
C VAL A 199 29.07 -3.43 9.13
N LYS A 200 30.05 -4.27 8.77
CA LYS A 200 31.16 -4.67 9.64
C LYS A 200 31.98 -3.50 10.15
N GLN A 201 32.09 -2.42 9.36
CA GLN A 201 32.78 -1.18 9.79
C GLN A 201 32.05 -0.47 10.94
N LEU A 202 30.76 -0.75 11.12
CA LEU A 202 29.96 -0.28 12.24
C LEU A 202 30.04 -1.21 13.45
N GLY A 203 30.82 -2.30 13.38
CA GLY A 203 30.86 -3.35 14.39
C GLY A 203 29.51 -4.05 14.56
N LEU A 204 28.84 -4.32 13.44
CA LEU A 204 27.58 -5.06 13.36
C LEU A 204 27.77 -6.22 12.38
N ASP A 205 26.98 -7.28 12.58
CA ASP A 205 26.72 -8.29 11.55
C ASP A 205 25.23 -8.25 11.17
N VAL A 206 24.92 -8.67 9.94
CA VAL A 206 23.55 -8.73 9.45
C VAL A 206 23.24 -10.12 8.92
N ARG A 207 21.96 -10.47 8.98
CA ARG A 207 21.36 -11.64 8.34
C ARG A 207 20.62 -11.16 7.10
N ALA A 208 20.91 -11.74 5.94
CA ALA A 208 20.27 -11.33 4.69
C ALA A 208 19.67 -12.52 3.94
N GLY A 209 18.49 -12.32 3.37
CA GLY A 209 17.77 -13.31 2.57
C GLY A 209 17.23 -12.71 1.29
N VAL A 210 17.41 -13.42 0.18
CA VAL A 210 16.94 -13.00 -1.15
C VAL A 210 16.09 -14.08 -1.81
N HIS A 211 14.88 -13.71 -2.20
CA HIS A 211 13.97 -14.57 -2.97
C HIS A 211 13.37 -13.81 -4.15
N THR A 212 13.18 -14.52 -5.26
CA THR A 212 12.51 -14.00 -6.46
C THR A 212 11.23 -14.78 -6.68
N GLY A 213 10.12 -14.05 -6.80
CA GLY A 213 8.80 -14.64 -6.96
C GLY A 213 7.76 -13.59 -7.35
N GLU A 214 6.56 -14.05 -7.65
CA GLU A 214 5.43 -13.18 -7.97
C GLU A 214 4.94 -12.48 -6.70
N VAL A 215 4.75 -11.16 -6.80
CA VAL A 215 4.23 -10.31 -5.73
C VAL A 215 3.06 -9.48 -6.22
N GLN A 216 2.12 -9.20 -5.33
CA GLN A 216 1.04 -8.25 -5.56
C GLN A 216 1.53 -6.84 -5.23
N VAL A 217 1.35 -5.89 -6.15
CA VAL A 217 1.65 -4.47 -5.94
C VAL A 217 0.46 -3.80 -5.25
N MET A 218 0.72 -3.08 -4.17
CA MET A 218 -0.27 -2.37 -3.35
C MET A 218 0.22 -0.93 -3.10
N GLY A 219 0.03 -0.06 -4.10
CA GLY A 219 0.61 1.29 -4.11
C GLY A 219 2.14 1.22 -4.11
N ASP A 220 2.77 1.79 -3.09
CA ASP A 220 4.24 1.76 -2.91
C ASP A 220 4.75 0.48 -2.22
N ASN A 221 3.86 -0.45 -1.87
CA ASN A 221 4.20 -1.70 -1.17
C ASN A 221 4.00 -2.93 -2.05
N ILE A 222 4.56 -4.05 -1.58
CA ILE A 222 4.37 -5.37 -2.19
C ILE A 222 3.90 -6.38 -1.15
N GLY A 223 3.12 -7.36 -1.59
CA GLY A 223 2.59 -8.44 -0.76
C GLY A 223 2.62 -9.79 -1.47
N GLY A 224 2.17 -10.82 -0.76
CA GLY A 224 2.10 -12.18 -1.27
C GLY A 224 3.16 -13.13 -0.70
N ILE A 225 3.05 -14.40 -1.07
CA ILE A 225 3.87 -15.48 -0.49
C ILE A 225 5.37 -15.27 -0.71
N ALA A 226 5.78 -14.66 -1.82
CA ALA A 226 7.19 -14.40 -2.12
C ALA A 226 7.86 -13.46 -1.09
N VAL A 227 7.11 -12.49 -0.55
CA VAL A 227 7.60 -11.61 0.54
C VAL A 227 7.89 -12.42 1.80
N HIS A 228 6.98 -13.33 2.15
CA HIS A 228 7.16 -14.21 3.32
C HIS A 228 8.30 -15.20 3.11
N ILE A 229 8.45 -15.78 1.92
CA ILE A 229 9.58 -16.67 1.59
C ILE A 229 10.90 -15.92 1.77
N ALA A 230 11.03 -14.70 1.24
CA ALA A 230 12.26 -13.90 1.39
C ALA A 230 12.63 -13.66 2.87
N SER A 231 11.64 -13.33 3.71
CA SER A 231 11.83 -13.19 5.16
C SER A 231 12.27 -14.51 5.81
N ARG A 232 11.70 -15.66 5.41
CA ARG A 232 12.10 -16.96 5.94
C ARG A 232 13.50 -17.37 5.50
N VAL A 233 13.88 -17.08 4.26
CA VAL A 233 15.26 -17.27 3.78
C VAL A 233 16.24 -16.45 4.63
N GLN A 234 15.90 -15.21 4.97
CA GLN A 234 16.72 -14.37 5.85
C GLN A 234 16.82 -14.95 7.27
N ASN A 235 15.74 -15.51 7.81
CA ASN A 235 15.76 -16.12 9.14
C ASN A 235 16.69 -17.34 9.25
N GLU A 236 16.87 -18.08 8.15
CA GLU A 236 17.79 -19.21 8.07
C GLU A 236 19.26 -18.79 7.91
N SER A 237 19.54 -17.52 7.65
CA SER A 237 20.91 -17.03 7.44
C SER A 237 21.67 -16.83 8.75
N ALA A 238 22.94 -17.22 8.76
CA ALA A 238 23.85 -16.95 9.85
C ALA A 238 24.27 -15.45 9.88
N PRO A 239 24.77 -14.92 11.01
CA PRO A 239 25.35 -13.58 11.06
C PRO A 239 26.46 -13.39 10.01
N GLY A 240 26.35 -12.33 9.20
CA GLY A 240 27.26 -12.01 8.11
C GLY A 240 27.02 -12.81 6.82
N GLU A 241 26.01 -13.68 6.78
CA GLU A 241 25.67 -14.52 5.64
C GLU A 241 24.54 -13.91 4.79
N VAL A 242 24.67 -14.07 3.47
CA VAL A 242 23.59 -13.78 2.52
C VAL A 242 23.08 -15.11 1.98
N LEU A 243 21.84 -15.46 2.30
CA LEU A 243 21.16 -16.63 1.75
C LEU A 243 20.23 -16.26 0.60
N VAL A 244 20.12 -17.18 -0.36
CA VAL A 244 19.20 -17.07 -1.48
C VAL A 244 18.44 -18.38 -1.67
N SER A 245 17.19 -18.29 -2.16
CA SER A 245 16.45 -19.46 -2.64
C SER A 245 17.02 -20.01 -3.96
N SER A 246 16.76 -21.28 -4.28
CA SER A 246 17.06 -21.89 -5.59
C SER A 246 16.58 -21.03 -6.77
N THR A 247 15.34 -20.53 -6.72
CA THR A 247 14.76 -19.66 -7.76
C THR A 247 15.64 -18.46 -8.07
N THR A 248 16.11 -17.75 -7.04
CA THR A 248 17.01 -16.61 -7.21
C THR A 248 18.34 -17.03 -7.83
N LYS A 249 18.93 -18.13 -7.35
CA LYS A 249 20.22 -18.65 -7.84
C LYS A 249 20.13 -19.09 -9.31
N ASP A 250 19.03 -19.69 -9.72
CA ASP A 250 18.84 -20.15 -11.10
C ASP A 250 18.61 -18.99 -12.07
N LEU A 251 17.88 -17.94 -11.64
CA LEU A 251 17.63 -16.74 -12.47
C LEU A 251 18.87 -15.86 -12.71
N ILE A 252 19.97 -16.09 -11.99
CA ILE A 252 21.21 -15.31 -12.11
C ILE A 252 22.40 -16.16 -12.59
N ALA A 253 22.13 -17.29 -13.25
CA ALA A 253 23.15 -18.02 -13.99
C ALA A 253 23.87 -17.08 -14.97
N GLY A 254 25.21 -17.06 -14.94
CA GLY A 254 26.03 -16.16 -15.75
C GLY A 254 26.28 -14.76 -15.15
N SER A 255 25.76 -14.45 -13.96
CA SER A 255 25.99 -13.16 -13.29
C SER A 255 27.39 -13.00 -12.66
N GLY A 256 28.19 -14.06 -12.64
CA GLY A 256 29.50 -14.10 -11.97
C GLY A 256 29.44 -14.25 -10.44
N ILE A 257 28.23 -14.45 -9.88
CA ILE A 257 28.03 -14.68 -8.44
C ILE A 257 28.11 -16.18 -8.15
N SER A 258 28.91 -16.56 -7.15
CA SER A 258 29.11 -17.95 -6.73
C SER A 258 28.24 -18.30 -5.53
N PHE A 259 27.84 -19.57 -5.44
CA PHE A 259 26.90 -20.07 -4.43
C PHE A 259 27.38 -21.38 -3.83
N GLU A 260 27.21 -21.53 -2.51
CA GLU A 260 27.39 -22.78 -1.78
C GLU A 260 26.04 -23.32 -1.26
N PRO A 261 25.76 -24.62 -1.38
CA PRO A 261 24.52 -25.18 -0.85
C PRO A 261 24.48 -25.13 0.68
N ARG A 262 23.31 -24.84 1.24
CA ARG A 262 22.98 -24.98 2.68
C ARG A 262 21.96 -26.09 2.96
N GLY A 263 21.56 -26.81 1.92
CA GLY A 263 20.63 -27.93 1.96
C GLY A 263 19.17 -27.51 1.85
N GLU A 264 18.29 -28.49 2.07
CA GLU A 264 16.84 -28.28 2.12
C GLU A 264 16.40 -27.76 3.49
N ARG A 265 15.39 -26.90 3.49
CA ARG A 265 14.75 -26.33 4.68
C ARG A 265 13.24 -26.31 4.52
N ASP A 266 12.55 -26.61 5.61
CA ASP A 266 11.12 -26.35 5.75
C ASP A 266 10.92 -24.95 6.31
N LEU A 267 10.49 -24.02 5.45
CA LEU A 267 10.30 -22.64 5.85
C LEU A 267 8.94 -22.49 6.55
N LYS A 268 8.94 -22.06 7.82
CA LYS A 268 7.72 -21.95 8.63
C LYS A 268 6.61 -21.15 7.92
N GLY A 269 5.48 -21.81 7.66
CA GLY A 269 4.30 -21.22 7.04
C GLY A 269 4.34 -21.14 5.51
N VAL A 270 5.37 -21.72 4.88
CA VAL A 270 5.50 -21.83 3.42
C VAL A 270 5.38 -23.30 3.03
N PRO A 271 4.50 -23.67 2.08
CA PRO A 271 4.42 -25.04 1.59
C PRO A 271 5.70 -25.51 0.88
N GLY A 272 6.02 -26.80 1.03
CA GLY A 272 7.12 -27.46 0.33
C GLY A 272 8.50 -27.32 1.00
N THR A 273 9.47 -28.06 0.47
CA THR A 273 10.88 -28.00 0.88
C THR A 273 11.64 -27.02 -0.01
N TRP A 274 12.52 -26.22 0.59
CA TRP A 274 13.24 -25.15 -0.08
C TRP A 274 14.74 -25.35 -0.01
N HIS A 275 15.40 -25.37 -1.16
CA HIS A 275 16.86 -25.38 -1.23
C HIS A 275 17.41 -23.97 -1.06
N LEU A 276 18.30 -23.80 -0.08
CA LEU A 276 18.97 -22.54 0.18
C LEU A 276 20.44 -22.59 -0.21
N TYR A 277 20.95 -21.43 -0.63
CA TYR A 277 22.33 -21.26 -1.04
C TYR A 277 22.92 -20.01 -0.40
N ALA A 278 24.14 -20.11 0.12
CA ALA A 278 24.90 -18.96 0.58
C ALA A 278 25.68 -18.34 -0.56
N VAL A 279 25.68 -17.01 -0.63
CA VAL A 279 26.53 -16.26 -1.55
C VAL A 279 27.98 -16.34 -1.08
N VAL A 280 28.88 -16.75 -1.97
CA VAL A 280 30.32 -16.76 -1.70
C VAL A 280 30.86 -15.38 -2.03
N ASN A 281 31.32 -14.65 -1.01
CA ASN A 281 31.99 -13.37 -1.22
C ASN A 281 33.34 -13.61 -1.92
N GLN A 282 33.56 -12.94 -3.05
CA GLN A 282 34.88 -12.84 -3.70
C GLN A 282 35.70 -11.73 -3.05
#